data_AF-A0AAV5CZL8-F1
#
_entry.id   AF-A0AAV5CZL8-F1
#
_cell.length_a   1.000
_cell.length_b   1.000
_cell.length_c   1.000
_cell.angle_alpha   90.00
_cell.angle_beta   90.00
_cell.angle_gamma   90.00
#
_symmetry.space_group_name_H-M   'P 1'
#
loop_
_entity.id
_entity.type
_entity.pdbx_description
1 polymer ?
#
loop_
_entity_poly.entity_id
_entity_poly.type
_entity_poly.pdbx_seq_one_letter_code
_entity_poly.pdbx_strand_id
1 'polypeptide(L)'
;MASLPIKPLDGGDGYHRWKESVLLRLRSVDVAHVLFDDPPAPAAADPAALKKWARDDEVCRGHILAALSDRLFHDYSRHATSRALWQAVARTYDLDTMGYLWRLRLDEFRFDRDAPLLDQIAQVEALAVAADFGNDEFLAYILSRKLQEDIGVSVTFEKDKGGICTERVWEVAREQVRRGMQQELETKVTMKEYQEGRVCWSCDKPGHSARNCRAA
;
A
#
# COMPACT_ATOMS: atom_id res chain seq x y z
N MET A 1 9.35 -22.85 -12.34
CA MET A 1 9.62 -21.87 -11.27
C MET A 1 8.47 -21.94 -10.27
N ALA A 2 8.73 -21.84 -8.96
CA ALA A 2 7.65 -21.76 -7.98
C ALA A 2 7.03 -20.36 -8.03
N SER A 3 5.76 -20.26 -8.42
CA SER A 3 5.01 -19.01 -8.38
C SER A 3 4.49 -18.75 -6.97
N LEU A 4 4.60 -17.51 -6.49
CA LEU A 4 3.92 -17.11 -5.26
C LEU A 4 2.39 -17.33 -5.38
N PRO A 5 1.72 -17.79 -4.31
CA PRO A 5 0.27 -17.98 -4.33
C PRO A 5 -0.43 -16.63 -4.48
N ILE A 6 -1.37 -16.53 -5.42
CA ILE A 6 -2.23 -15.36 -5.57
C ILE A 6 -3.32 -15.45 -4.50
N LYS A 7 -3.49 -14.41 -3.67
CA LYS A 7 -4.63 -14.33 -2.76
C LYS A 7 -5.91 -14.26 -3.62
N PRO A 8 -6.90 -15.15 -3.43
CA PRO A 8 -8.13 -15.09 -4.19
C PRO A 8 -8.86 -13.75 -4.03
N LEU A 9 -9.46 -13.25 -5.11
CA LEU A 9 -10.35 -12.10 -5.06
C LEU A 9 -11.65 -12.50 -4.35
N ASP A 10 -12.06 -11.74 -3.33
CA ASP A 10 -13.31 -11.99 -2.60
C ASP A 10 -14.13 -10.71 -2.32
N GLY A 11 -13.90 -9.65 -3.10
CA GLY A 11 -14.54 -8.35 -2.94
C GLY A 11 -13.76 -7.25 -3.66
N GLY A 12 -14.11 -5.99 -3.43
CA GLY A 12 -13.33 -4.85 -3.96
C GLY A 12 -11.95 -4.70 -3.31
N ASP A 13 -11.83 -5.07 -2.03
CA ASP A 13 -10.60 -4.91 -1.26
C ASP A 13 -9.45 -5.74 -1.84
N GLY A 14 -8.39 -5.03 -2.25
CA GLY A 14 -7.21 -5.63 -2.84
C GLY A 14 -7.35 -6.02 -4.32
N TYR A 15 -8.41 -5.62 -5.01
CA TYR A 15 -8.57 -5.87 -6.45
C TYR A 15 -7.36 -5.43 -7.28
N HIS A 16 -6.80 -4.23 -7.04
CA HIS A 16 -5.58 -3.77 -7.73
C HIS A 16 -4.40 -4.73 -7.55
N ARG A 17 -4.15 -5.21 -6.32
CA ARG A 17 -3.09 -6.19 -6.03
C ARG A 17 -3.37 -7.54 -6.69
N TRP A 18 -4.63 -7.98 -6.71
CA TRP A 18 -5.06 -9.19 -7.40
C TRP A 18 -4.83 -9.09 -8.91
N LYS A 19 -5.27 -7.99 -9.53
CA LYS A 19 -5.15 -7.67 -10.96
C LYS A 19 -3.70 -7.79 -11.42
N GLU A 20 -2.77 -7.11 -10.74
CA GLU A 20 -1.35 -7.18 -11.07
C GLU A 20 -0.75 -8.58 -10.83
N SER A 21 -1.16 -9.28 -9.77
CA SER A 21 -0.70 -10.65 -9.50
C SER A 21 -1.14 -11.64 -10.59
N VAL A 22 -2.38 -11.50 -11.09
CA VAL A 22 -2.91 -12.30 -12.19
C VAL A 22 -2.24 -11.92 -13.51
N LEU A 23 -2.08 -10.64 -13.84
CA LEU A 23 -1.35 -10.22 -15.05
C LEU A 23 0.09 -10.72 -15.07
N LEU A 24 0.80 -10.65 -13.95
CA LEU A 24 2.15 -11.20 -13.82
C LEU A 24 2.16 -12.73 -14.05
N ARG A 25 1.19 -13.46 -13.48
CA ARG A 25 0.97 -14.89 -13.77
C ARG A 25 0.79 -15.14 -15.27
N LEU A 26 -0.13 -14.43 -15.91
CA LEU A 26 -0.48 -14.65 -17.31
C LEU A 26 0.69 -14.34 -18.25
N ARG A 27 1.48 -13.31 -17.94
CA ARG A 27 2.73 -12.97 -18.64
C ARG A 27 3.79 -14.06 -18.44
N SER A 28 3.92 -14.62 -17.23
CA SER A 28 4.90 -15.69 -16.93
C SER A 28 4.66 -17.01 -17.67
N VAL A 29 3.46 -17.21 -18.23
CA VAL A 29 3.09 -18.39 -19.03
C VAL A 29 2.75 -18.02 -20.50
N ASP A 30 3.08 -16.80 -20.93
CA ASP A 30 2.91 -16.27 -22.29
C ASP A 30 1.47 -16.24 -22.86
N VAL A 31 0.45 -16.26 -22.00
CA VAL A 31 -0.96 -16.19 -22.45
C VAL A 31 -1.60 -14.82 -22.26
N ALA A 32 -0.91 -13.83 -21.69
CA ALA A 32 -1.52 -12.52 -21.42
C ALA A 32 -2.05 -11.78 -22.67
N HIS A 33 -1.50 -12.09 -23.86
CA HIS A 33 -1.86 -11.47 -25.13
C HIS A 33 -3.36 -11.58 -25.47
N VAL A 34 -4.00 -12.73 -25.17
CA VAL A 34 -5.42 -12.99 -25.49
C VAL A 34 -6.41 -12.05 -24.78
N LEU A 35 -5.98 -11.36 -23.72
CA LEU A 35 -6.81 -10.35 -23.05
C LEU A 35 -6.92 -9.06 -23.88
N PHE A 36 -5.85 -8.69 -24.58
CA PHE A 36 -5.65 -7.35 -25.16
C PHE A 36 -5.66 -7.36 -26.69
N ASP A 37 -5.16 -8.42 -27.32
CA ASP A 37 -5.02 -8.55 -28.77
C ASP A 37 -6.23 -9.27 -29.37
N ASP A 38 -6.61 -8.95 -30.60
CA ASP A 38 -7.77 -9.59 -31.24
C ASP A 38 -7.43 -10.99 -31.78
N PRO A 39 -8.41 -11.94 -31.73
CA PRO A 39 -8.19 -13.29 -32.23
C PRO A 39 -7.88 -13.29 -33.73
N PRO A 40 -7.03 -14.22 -34.21
CA PRO A 40 -6.67 -14.30 -35.63
C PRO A 40 -7.91 -14.53 -36.50
N ALA A 41 -8.04 -13.77 -37.57
CA ALA A 41 -9.25 -13.75 -38.42
C ALA A 41 -9.51 -15.12 -39.08
N PRO A 42 -10.66 -15.79 -38.84
CA PRO A 42 -10.87 -17.18 -39.28
C PRO A 42 -10.76 -17.44 -40.78
N ALA A 43 -10.99 -16.42 -41.62
CA ALA A 43 -10.91 -16.53 -43.08
C ALA A 43 -9.49 -16.39 -43.65
N ALA A 44 -8.53 -15.91 -42.85
CA ALA A 44 -7.15 -15.61 -43.28
C ALA A 44 -6.07 -16.29 -42.42
N ALA A 45 -6.45 -16.89 -41.30
CA ALA A 45 -5.54 -17.51 -40.34
C ALA A 45 -5.27 -18.99 -40.65
N ASP A 46 -4.03 -19.42 -40.41
CA ASP A 46 -3.66 -20.83 -40.32
C ASP A 46 -4.49 -21.51 -39.20
N PRO A 47 -5.12 -22.68 -39.46
CA PRO A 47 -5.74 -23.52 -38.42
C PRO A 47 -4.87 -23.76 -37.18
N ALA A 48 -3.54 -23.81 -37.32
CA ALA A 48 -2.62 -23.91 -36.19
C ALA A 48 -2.64 -22.66 -35.29
N ALA A 49 -2.73 -21.46 -35.88
CA ALA A 49 -2.81 -20.20 -35.14
C ALA A 49 -4.16 -20.06 -34.40
N LEU A 50 -5.27 -20.44 -35.05
CA LEU A 50 -6.60 -20.51 -34.42
C LEU A 50 -6.62 -21.49 -33.24
N LYS A 51 -5.99 -22.67 -33.40
CA LYS A 51 -5.88 -23.68 -32.33
C LYS A 51 -4.98 -23.23 -31.18
N LYS A 52 -3.87 -22.52 -31.47
CA LYS A 52 -3.03 -21.88 -30.43
C LYS A 52 -3.86 -20.86 -29.64
N TRP A 53 -4.55 -19.96 -30.34
CA TRP A 53 -5.36 -18.93 -29.68
C TRP A 53 -6.41 -19.52 -28.74
N ALA A 54 -7.18 -20.52 -29.20
CA ALA A 54 -8.20 -21.17 -28.38
C ALA A 54 -7.61 -21.82 -27.11
N ARG A 55 -6.44 -22.45 -27.22
CA ARG A 55 -5.71 -23.03 -26.08
C ARG A 55 -5.23 -21.96 -25.11
N ASP A 56 -4.66 -20.88 -25.62
CA ASP A 56 -4.10 -19.81 -24.79
C ASP A 56 -5.21 -19.03 -24.08
N ASP A 57 -6.37 -18.83 -24.72
CA ASP A 57 -7.58 -18.28 -24.10
C ASP A 57 -8.12 -19.21 -22.99
N GLU A 58 -8.19 -20.53 -23.22
CA GLU A 58 -8.62 -21.49 -22.20
C GLU A 58 -7.68 -21.48 -20.97
N VAL A 59 -6.36 -21.50 -21.19
CA VAL A 59 -5.35 -21.42 -20.12
C VAL A 59 -5.41 -20.09 -19.38
N CYS A 60 -5.57 -18.98 -20.11
CA CYS A 60 -5.72 -17.64 -19.53
C CYS A 60 -6.98 -17.56 -18.65
N ARG A 61 -8.11 -18.04 -19.16
CA ARG A 61 -9.39 -18.10 -18.44
C ARG A 61 -9.29 -18.96 -17.19
N GLY A 62 -8.63 -20.12 -17.28
CA GLY A 62 -8.38 -21.01 -16.14
C GLY A 62 -7.54 -20.34 -15.04
N HIS A 63 -6.50 -19.59 -15.40
CA HIS A 63 -5.70 -18.84 -14.44
C HIS A 63 -6.45 -17.70 -13.75
N ILE A 64 -7.33 -16.99 -14.46
CA ILE A 64 -8.17 -15.95 -13.85
C ILE A 64 -9.19 -16.58 -12.89
N LEU A 65 -9.90 -17.63 -13.32
CA LEU A 65 -10.90 -18.32 -12.49
C LEU A 65 -10.29 -18.95 -11.24
N ALA A 66 -9.11 -19.57 -11.34
CA ALA A 66 -8.38 -20.13 -10.19
C ALA A 66 -7.85 -19.07 -9.20
N ALA A 67 -7.93 -17.78 -9.54
CA ALA A 67 -7.60 -16.67 -8.66
C ALA A 67 -8.85 -15.97 -8.08
N LEU A 68 -10.07 -16.46 -8.35
CA LEU A 68 -11.30 -16.00 -7.71
C LEU A 68 -11.62 -16.84 -6.47
N SER A 69 -12.36 -16.29 -5.50
CA SER A 69 -12.97 -17.11 -4.44
C SER A 69 -14.09 -17.99 -5.02
N ASP A 70 -14.45 -19.08 -4.32
CA ASP A 70 -15.50 -20.01 -4.77
C ASP A 70 -16.85 -19.29 -5.04
N ARG A 71 -17.15 -18.23 -4.27
CA ARG A 71 -18.32 -17.38 -4.46
C ARG A 71 -18.28 -16.69 -5.83
N LEU A 72 -17.17 -15.99 -6.12
CA LEU A 72 -17.01 -15.26 -7.37
C LEU A 72 -16.80 -16.19 -8.58
N PHE A 73 -16.17 -17.35 -8.38
CA PHE A 73 -16.01 -18.36 -9.43
C PHE A 73 -17.36 -18.72 -10.07
N HIS A 74 -18.40 -18.94 -9.26
CA HIS A 74 -19.73 -19.27 -9.78
C HIS A 74 -20.27 -18.17 -10.69
N ASP A 75 -20.27 -16.91 -10.23
CA ASP A 75 -20.81 -15.75 -10.95
C ASP A 75 -20.10 -15.45 -12.28
N TYR A 76 -18.77 -15.65 -12.31
CA TYR A 76 -17.93 -15.29 -13.44
C TYR A 76 -17.57 -16.46 -14.39
N SER A 77 -17.70 -17.72 -13.96
CA SER A 77 -17.37 -18.91 -14.79
C SER A 77 -18.14 -19.01 -16.12
N ARG A 78 -19.32 -18.36 -16.19
CA ARG A 78 -20.18 -18.24 -17.39
C ARG A 78 -19.54 -17.50 -18.56
N HIS A 79 -18.49 -16.72 -18.34
CA HIS A 79 -17.84 -15.97 -19.41
C HIS A 79 -17.00 -16.91 -20.30
N ALA A 80 -17.36 -16.96 -21.59
CA ALA A 80 -16.82 -17.93 -22.54
C ALA A 80 -15.33 -17.69 -22.85
N THR A 81 -14.89 -16.43 -22.99
CA THR A 81 -13.49 -16.07 -23.26
C THR A 81 -12.83 -15.45 -22.04
N SER A 82 -11.51 -15.56 -21.95
CA SER A 82 -10.71 -14.93 -20.90
C SER A 82 -10.83 -13.40 -20.90
N ARG A 83 -10.87 -12.77 -22.08
CA ARG A 83 -11.12 -11.32 -22.24
C ARG A 83 -12.48 -10.92 -21.65
N ALA A 84 -13.56 -11.64 -21.97
CA ALA A 84 -14.90 -11.31 -21.48
C ALA A 84 -14.99 -11.47 -19.95
N LEU A 85 -14.34 -12.49 -19.40
CA LEU A 85 -14.16 -12.73 -17.97
C LEU A 85 -13.39 -11.57 -17.31
N TRP A 86 -12.21 -11.25 -17.82
CA TRP A 86 -11.34 -10.20 -17.29
C TRP A 86 -12.05 -8.85 -17.23
N GLN A 87 -12.71 -8.46 -18.33
CA GLN A 87 -13.51 -7.24 -18.39
C GLN A 87 -14.72 -7.27 -17.44
N ALA A 88 -15.32 -8.44 -17.18
CA ALA A 88 -16.43 -8.56 -16.24
C ALA A 88 -16.00 -8.33 -14.79
N VAL A 89 -14.86 -8.90 -14.38
CA VAL A 89 -14.28 -8.66 -13.05
C VAL A 89 -13.88 -7.18 -12.92
N ALA A 90 -13.22 -6.61 -13.93
CA ALA A 90 -12.84 -5.19 -13.94
C ALA A 90 -14.06 -4.25 -13.84
N ARG A 91 -15.14 -4.50 -14.58
CA ARG A 91 -16.38 -3.68 -14.48
C ARG A 91 -16.99 -3.64 -13.07
N THR A 92 -16.73 -4.64 -12.23
CA THR A 92 -17.27 -4.70 -10.85
C THR A 92 -16.32 -4.12 -9.81
N TYR A 93 -15.01 -4.31 -9.99
CA TYR A 93 -14.02 -4.03 -8.93
C TYR A 93 -12.96 -2.97 -9.30
N ASP A 94 -12.83 -2.59 -10.57
CA ASP A 94 -11.99 -1.46 -11.02
C ASP A 94 -12.68 -0.10 -10.77
N LEU A 95 -13.27 0.05 -9.58
CA LEU A 95 -13.90 1.28 -9.12
C LEU A 95 -12.88 2.41 -8.96
N ASP A 96 -11.62 2.04 -8.82
CA ASP A 96 -10.45 2.93 -8.82
C ASP A 96 -10.24 3.67 -10.16
N THR A 97 -10.97 3.33 -11.24
CA THR A 97 -11.04 4.17 -12.45
C THR A 97 -11.97 5.39 -12.28
N MET A 98 -12.74 5.46 -11.19
CA MET A 98 -13.63 6.59 -10.89
C MET A 98 -12.91 7.65 -10.05
N GLY A 99 -12.25 8.62 -10.70
CA GLY A 99 -11.44 9.66 -10.04
C GLY A 99 -12.13 10.43 -8.90
N TYR A 100 -13.47 10.53 -8.91
CA TYR A 100 -14.21 11.14 -7.80
C TYR A 100 -14.14 10.33 -6.49
N LEU A 101 -14.02 9.00 -6.54
CA LEU A 101 -13.87 8.17 -5.35
C LEU A 101 -12.52 8.39 -4.69
N TRP A 102 -11.45 8.58 -5.47
CA TRP A 102 -10.14 8.92 -4.95
C TRP A 102 -10.12 10.29 -4.28
N ARG A 103 -10.80 11.28 -4.87
CA ARG A 103 -10.98 12.59 -4.25
C ARG A 103 -11.71 12.49 -2.91
N LEU A 104 -12.81 11.73 -2.82
CA LEU A 104 -13.51 11.49 -1.56
C LEU A 104 -12.62 10.79 -0.52
N ARG A 105 -11.87 9.75 -0.91
CA ARG A 105 -10.89 9.08 -0.03
C ARG A 105 -9.81 10.04 0.48
N LEU A 106 -9.30 10.93 -0.38
CA LEU A 106 -8.34 11.97 0.00
C LEU A 106 -8.95 12.98 0.97
N ASP A 107 -10.19 13.44 0.72
CA ASP A 107 -10.91 14.39 1.58
C ASP A 107 -11.22 13.77 2.96
N GLU A 108 -11.63 12.51 3.01
CA GLU A 108 -11.90 11.75 4.25
C GLU A 108 -10.63 11.36 5.03
N PHE A 109 -9.47 11.22 4.38
CA PHE A 109 -8.23 10.78 5.02
C PHE A 109 -7.84 11.66 6.22
N ARG A 110 -7.47 11.02 7.33
CA ARG A 110 -6.98 11.66 8.56
C ARG A 110 -5.71 10.95 9.01
N PHE A 111 -4.75 11.72 9.51
CA PHE A 111 -3.55 11.17 10.12
C PHE A 111 -3.88 10.56 11.49
N ASP A 112 -3.47 9.31 11.68
CA ASP A 112 -3.42 8.62 12.96
C ASP A 112 -2.08 8.95 13.66
N ARG A 113 -2.12 9.09 15.00
CA ARG A 113 -0.92 9.30 15.82
C ARG A 113 -0.12 8.02 16.02
N ASP A 114 -0.79 6.87 16.01
CA ASP A 114 -0.20 5.57 16.36
C ASP A 114 0.37 4.84 15.12
N ALA A 115 0.11 5.36 13.91
CA ALA A 115 0.63 4.83 12.64
C ALA A 115 1.87 5.60 12.14
N PRO A 116 2.79 4.96 11.38
CA PRO A 116 4.01 5.62 10.89
C PRO A 116 3.70 6.86 10.02
N LEU A 117 4.21 8.02 10.43
CA LEU A 117 3.94 9.30 9.75
C LEU A 117 4.33 9.28 8.25
N LEU A 118 5.48 8.69 7.92
CA LEU A 118 6.01 8.65 6.55
C LEU A 118 5.12 7.81 5.62
N ASP A 119 4.65 6.66 6.09
CA ASP A 119 3.77 5.78 5.33
C ASP A 119 2.42 6.47 5.03
N GLN A 120 1.92 7.25 5.99
CA GLN A 120 0.70 8.04 5.84
C GLN A 120 0.85 9.19 4.83
N ILE A 121 2.02 9.86 4.79
CA ILE A 121 2.29 10.89 3.77
C ILE A 121 2.32 10.26 2.37
N ALA A 122 3.05 9.15 2.20
CA ALA A 122 3.07 8.42 0.93
C ALA A 122 1.68 7.93 0.48
N GLN A 123 0.82 7.54 1.44
CA GLN A 123 -0.57 7.19 1.16
C GLN A 123 -1.38 8.39 0.65
N VAL A 124 -1.22 9.58 1.25
CA VAL A 124 -1.89 10.81 0.79
C VAL A 124 -1.43 11.22 -0.61
N GLU A 125 -0.13 11.10 -0.91
CA GLU A 125 0.40 11.35 -2.26
C GLU A 125 -0.18 10.37 -3.29
N ALA A 126 -0.24 9.07 -2.97
CA ALA A 126 -0.84 8.07 -3.84
C ALA A 126 -2.34 8.34 -4.10
N LEU A 127 -3.09 8.77 -3.07
CA LEU A 127 -4.49 9.19 -3.21
C LEU A 127 -4.63 10.43 -4.10
N ALA A 128 -3.73 11.40 -3.96
CA ALA A 128 -3.73 12.63 -4.77
C ALA A 128 -3.42 12.35 -6.24
N VAL A 129 -2.41 11.52 -6.54
CA VAL A 129 -2.10 11.07 -7.90
C VAL A 129 -3.28 10.32 -8.53
N ALA A 130 -3.92 9.41 -7.78
CA ALA A 130 -5.08 8.66 -8.26
C ALA A 130 -6.34 9.53 -8.47
N ALA A 131 -6.43 10.67 -7.77
CA ALA A 131 -7.46 11.69 -7.93
C ALA A 131 -7.14 12.77 -8.99
N ASP A 132 -6.04 12.62 -9.75
CA ASP A 132 -5.54 13.57 -10.76
C ASP A 132 -5.24 14.98 -10.20
N PHE A 133 -4.76 15.07 -8.95
CA PHE A 133 -4.25 16.31 -8.37
C PHE A 133 -2.82 16.61 -8.86
N GLY A 134 -2.71 17.18 -10.06
CA GLY A 134 -1.42 17.52 -10.69
C GLY A 134 -0.68 18.76 -10.15
N ASN A 135 -1.07 19.33 -9.00
CA ASN A 135 -0.42 20.52 -8.43
C ASN A 135 0.25 20.20 -7.07
N ASP A 136 1.59 20.17 -7.08
CA ASP A 136 2.44 19.88 -5.94
C ASP A 136 2.26 20.88 -4.77
N GLU A 137 2.19 22.17 -5.06
CA GLU A 137 2.00 23.23 -4.06
C GLU A 137 0.61 23.10 -3.39
N PHE A 138 -0.41 22.75 -4.17
CA PHE A 138 -1.74 22.52 -3.63
C PHE A 138 -1.82 21.24 -2.77
N LEU A 139 -1.13 20.17 -3.17
CA LEU A 139 -1.02 18.95 -2.38
C LEU A 139 -0.27 19.20 -1.07
N ALA A 140 0.83 19.95 -1.12
CA ALA A 140 1.60 20.33 0.06
C ALA A 140 0.81 21.25 1.01
N TYR A 141 -0.03 22.14 0.47
CA TYR A 141 -1.02 22.90 1.25
C TYR A 141 -2.06 21.98 1.92
N ILE A 142 -2.62 20.99 1.22
CA ILE A 142 -3.55 20.00 1.82
C ILE A 142 -2.85 19.20 2.94
N LEU A 143 -1.64 18.71 2.68
CA LEU A 143 -0.83 17.98 3.66
C LEU A 143 -0.58 18.82 4.92
N SER A 144 -0.12 20.07 4.76
CA SER A 144 0.13 20.97 5.91
C SER A 144 -1.12 21.25 6.77
N ARG A 145 -2.32 21.15 6.19
CA ARG A 145 -3.60 21.29 6.91
C ARG A 145 -4.17 19.99 7.50
N LYS A 146 -3.80 18.83 6.97
CA LYS A 146 -4.23 17.51 7.48
C LYS A 146 -3.28 16.95 8.53
N LEU A 147 -2.00 17.32 8.49
CA LEU A 147 -1.00 16.99 9.50
C LEU A 147 -1.35 17.58 10.87
N GLN A 148 -0.73 17.04 11.93
CA GLN A 148 -0.85 17.57 13.29
C GLN A 148 -0.36 19.03 13.33
N GLU A 149 -0.97 19.87 14.16
CA GLU A 149 -0.78 21.32 14.15
C GLU A 149 0.70 21.74 14.25
N ASP A 150 1.49 21.07 15.09
CA ASP A 150 2.93 21.30 15.27
C ASP A 150 3.75 21.01 14.00
N ILE A 151 3.39 19.97 13.25
CA ILE A 151 4.03 19.58 11.99
C ILE A 151 3.56 20.52 10.86
N GLY A 152 2.26 20.79 10.76
CA GLY A 152 1.67 21.69 9.75
C GLY A 152 2.17 23.14 9.86
N VAL A 153 2.30 23.64 11.09
CA VAL A 153 2.97 24.92 11.41
C VAL A 153 4.43 24.88 10.93
N SER A 154 5.18 23.82 11.26
CA SER A 154 6.59 23.69 10.83
C SER A 154 6.79 23.64 9.30
N VAL A 155 5.82 23.11 8.56
CA VAL A 155 5.81 23.13 7.08
C VAL A 155 5.56 24.54 6.53
N THR A 156 4.74 25.35 7.20
CA THR A 156 4.27 26.65 6.68
C THR A 156 5.08 27.87 7.13
N PHE A 157 6.01 27.72 8.08
CA PHE A 157 6.66 28.85 8.76
C PHE A 157 7.93 29.43 8.12
N GLU A 158 8.54 28.79 7.11
CA GLU A 158 9.73 29.34 6.43
C GLU A 158 9.38 30.07 5.12
N LYS A 159 9.72 31.38 5.05
CA LYS A 159 9.35 32.27 3.93
C LYS A 159 10.37 32.36 2.79
N ASP A 160 11.60 31.87 2.99
CA ASP A 160 12.74 32.29 2.17
C ASP A 160 13.15 31.29 1.06
N LYS A 161 12.35 30.24 0.81
CA LYS A 161 12.64 29.22 -0.22
C LYS A 161 11.39 28.75 -0.99
N GLY A 162 10.78 29.67 -1.75
CA GLY A 162 9.96 29.32 -2.93
C GLY A 162 8.72 28.45 -2.68
N GLY A 163 7.73 28.99 -1.98
CA GLY A 163 6.41 28.36 -1.83
C GLY A 163 6.39 27.16 -0.88
N ILE A 164 5.26 26.45 -0.86
CA ILE A 164 5.11 25.16 -0.16
C ILE A 164 5.17 24.07 -1.22
N CYS A 165 5.95 23.01 -0.99
CA CYS A 165 6.07 21.86 -1.90
C CYS A 165 6.08 20.54 -1.13
N THR A 166 5.84 19.41 -1.80
CA THR A 166 5.80 18.09 -1.15
C THR A 166 7.14 17.72 -0.51
N GLU A 167 8.26 18.04 -1.14
CA GLU A 167 9.61 17.80 -0.56
C GLU A 167 9.76 18.49 0.80
N ARG A 168 9.20 19.69 0.98
CA ARG A 168 9.22 20.39 2.27
C ARG A 168 8.40 19.66 3.34
N VAL A 169 7.25 19.07 2.97
CA VAL A 169 6.48 18.21 3.87
C VAL A 169 7.32 17.02 4.32
N TRP A 170 8.01 16.38 3.38
CA TRP A 170 8.91 15.26 3.66
C TRP A 170 10.12 15.64 4.51
N GLU A 171 10.76 16.80 4.29
CA GLU A 171 11.84 17.32 5.17
C GLU A 171 11.39 17.38 6.62
N VAL A 172 10.29 18.09 6.89
CA VAL A 172 9.75 18.29 8.24
C VAL A 172 9.32 16.96 8.86
N ALA A 173 8.63 16.11 8.12
CA ALA A 173 8.17 14.81 8.63
C ALA A 173 9.33 13.87 8.97
N ARG A 174 10.37 13.78 8.11
CA ARG A 174 11.56 12.97 8.38
C ARG A 174 12.32 13.51 9.60
N GLU A 175 12.39 14.82 9.78
CA GLU A 175 13.01 15.44 10.95
C GLU A 175 12.26 15.13 12.25
N GLN A 176 10.92 15.22 12.25
CA GLN A 176 10.11 14.85 13.41
C GLN A 176 10.28 13.36 13.79
N VAL A 177 10.30 12.46 12.80
CA VAL A 177 10.55 11.03 13.04
C VAL A 177 11.94 10.78 13.63
N ARG A 178 12.99 11.46 13.14
CA ARG A 178 14.34 11.36 13.74
C ARG A 178 14.36 11.82 15.19
N ARG A 179 13.71 12.95 15.51
CA ARG A 179 13.61 13.47 16.89
C ARG A 179 12.89 12.49 17.82
N GLY A 180 11.80 11.89 17.37
CA GLY A 180 11.08 10.85 18.13
C GLY A 180 11.97 9.63 18.43
N MET A 181 12.68 9.11 17.41
CA MET A 181 13.63 8.00 17.59
C MET A 181 14.77 8.37 18.55
N GLN A 182 15.31 9.58 18.46
CA GLN A 182 16.37 10.06 19.35
C GLN A 182 15.87 10.14 20.80
N GLN A 183 14.71 10.74 21.05
CA GLN A 183 14.12 10.85 22.39
C GLN A 183 13.82 9.47 23.01
N GLU A 184 13.36 8.50 22.20
CA GLU A 184 13.14 7.13 22.65
C GLU A 184 14.47 6.44 23.06
N LEU A 185 15.53 6.63 22.27
CA LEU A 185 16.88 6.12 22.57
C LEU A 185 17.47 6.76 23.83
N GLU A 186 17.40 8.09 23.95
CA GLU A 186 17.86 8.83 25.13
C GLU A 186 17.10 8.40 26.40
N THR A 187 15.78 8.20 26.30
CA THR A 187 14.96 7.69 27.40
C THR A 187 15.37 6.28 27.80
N LYS A 188 15.65 5.39 26.84
CA LYS A 188 16.15 4.02 27.09
C LYS A 188 17.52 4.01 27.75
N VAL A 189 18.44 4.88 27.32
CA VAL A 189 19.77 5.04 27.94
C VAL A 189 19.62 5.52 29.39
N THR A 190 18.88 6.61 29.61
CA THR A 190 18.65 7.19 30.95
C THR A 190 17.98 6.19 31.90
N MET A 191 17.00 5.41 31.41
CA MET A 191 16.34 4.36 32.20
C MET A 191 17.28 3.20 32.55
N LYS A 192 18.19 2.84 31.63
CA LYS A 192 19.22 1.82 31.89
C LYS A 192 20.23 2.31 32.93
N GLU A 193 20.75 3.53 32.79
CA GLU A 193 21.66 4.15 33.75
C GLU A 193 21.02 4.24 35.15
N TYR A 194 19.75 4.63 35.23
CA TYR A 194 18.99 4.65 36.50
C TYR A 194 18.75 3.26 37.11
N GLN A 195 18.75 2.19 36.31
CA GLN A 195 18.68 0.81 36.80
C GLN A 195 20.05 0.29 37.25
N GLU A 196 21.12 0.57 36.50
CA GLU A 196 22.49 0.14 36.82
C GLU A 196 23.07 0.89 38.03
N GLY A 197 22.75 2.18 38.19
CA GLY A 197 23.10 2.98 39.37
C GLY A 197 22.23 2.71 40.60
N ARG A 198 21.24 1.82 40.54
CA ARG A 198 20.30 1.59 41.64
C ARG A 198 20.90 0.70 42.74
N VAL A 199 21.35 1.33 43.82
CA VAL A 199 21.78 0.64 45.04
C VAL A 199 20.61 0.34 46.00
N CYS A 200 20.81 -0.64 46.86
CA CYS A 200 19.86 -1.01 47.91
C CYS A 200 19.92 0.00 49.06
N TRP A 201 18.84 0.77 49.25
CA TRP A 201 18.65 1.76 50.33
C TRP A 201 18.83 1.24 51.78
N SER A 202 19.02 -0.07 51.98
CA SER A 202 19.25 -0.67 53.31
C SER A 202 20.70 -1.09 53.55
N CYS A 203 21.56 -1.12 52.53
CA CYS A 203 22.96 -1.56 52.66
C CYS A 203 23.94 -1.02 51.61
N ASP A 204 23.50 -0.06 50.79
CA ASP A 204 24.21 0.63 49.70
C ASP A 204 24.87 -0.28 48.63
N LYS A 205 24.51 -1.56 48.59
CA LYS A 205 25.00 -2.52 47.59
C LYS A 205 24.08 -2.58 46.35
N PRO A 206 24.62 -2.64 45.13
CA PRO A 206 23.83 -2.81 43.91
C PRO A 206 23.21 -4.22 43.80
N GLY A 207 22.41 -4.43 42.75
CA GLY A 207 21.92 -5.75 42.33
C GLY A 207 20.71 -6.30 43.08
N HIS A 208 20.15 -5.58 44.06
CA HIS A 208 18.91 -5.96 44.74
C HIS A 208 18.16 -4.74 45.31
N SER A 209 16.87 -4.90 45.60
CA SER A 209 16.03 -3.88 46.25
C SER A 209 15.99 -4.08 47.77
N ALA A 210 15.62 -3.04 48.53
CA ALA A 210 15.50 -3.09 49.98
C ALA A 210 14.57 -4.20 50.50
N ARG A 211 13.48 -4.52 49.76
CA ARG A 211 12.57 -5.64 50.08
C ARG A 211 13.23 -7.02 49.99
N ASN A 212 14.30 -7.14 49.21
CA ASN A 212 15.05 -8.37 49.02
C ASN A 212 16.42 -8.30 49.73
N CYS A 213 16.64 -7.34 50.62
CA CYS A 213 17.89 -7.19 51.34
C CYS A 213 18.03 -8.28 52.40
N ARG A 214 19.18 -8.97 52.39
CA ARG A 214 19.57 -9.95 53.42
C ARG A 214 20.50 -9.36 54.49
N ALA A 215 20.69 -8.04 54.50
CA ALA A 215 21.34 -7.33 55.59
C ALA A 215 20.27 -6.93 56.62
N ALA A 216 19.85 -7.91 57.40
CA ALA A 216 19.05 -7.78 58.61
C ALA A 216 19.85 -8.35 59.78
#